data_AF-A0A7R9GJ45-F1
#
_entry.id   AF-A0A7R9GJ45-F1
#
_cell.length_a   1.000
_cell.length_b   1.000
_cell.length_c   1.000
_cell.angle_alpha   90.00
_cell.angle_beta   90.00
_cell.angle_gamma   90.00
#
_symmetry.space_group_name_H-M   'P 1'
#
loop_
_entity.id
_entity.type
_entity.pdbx_description
1 polymer ?
#
loop_
_entity_poly.entity_id
_entity_poly.type
_entity_poly.pdbx_seq_one_letter_code
_entity_poly.pdbx_strand_id
1 'polypeptide(L)'
;MDLDRFSNRILSYGAELESDHPGFTDPIYRQRRKFFADIAFNYKHGEKIPTIDYTEEEIKTWGVVFNSLTNLYKTHACKEFNYVFPLLIENCGYREDNIPQLQGVSDFLKKVNDSGHAIFE
;
A
#
# COMPACT_ATOMS: atom_id res chain seq x y z
N MET A 1 -12.37 -18.62 3.84
CA MET A 1 -12.41 -19.80 2.94
C MET A 1 -12.79 -19.41 1.51
N ASP A 2 -13.75 -18.48 1.28
CA ASP A 2 -14.10 -18.05 -0.10
C ASP A 2 -13.19 -16.93 -0.65
N LEU A 3 -12.70 -16.02 0.20
CA LEU A 3 -11.86 -14.88 -0.20
C LEU A 3 -10.55 -15.29 -0.91
N ASP A 4 -9.88 -16.35 -0.42
CA ASP A 4 -8.64 -16.87 -1.02
C ASP A 4 -8.87 -17.41 -2.45
N ARG A 5 -10.10 -17.84 -2.74
CA ARG A 5 -10.49 -18.33 -4.07
C ARG A 5 -10.69 -17.18 -5.06
N PHE A 6 -11.05 -15.99 -4.58
CA PHE A 6 -11.23 -14.79 -5.39
C PHE A 6 -9.92 -14.01 -5.59
N SER A 7 -9.08 -13.89 -4.55
CA SER A 7 -7.78 -13.22 -4.66
C SER A 7 -6.92 -13.83 -5.76
N ASN A 8 -7.00 -15.16 -5.90
CA ASN A 8 -6.14 -15.89 -6.82
C ASN A 8 -6.62 -15.92 -8.28
N ARG A 9 -7.69 -15.19 -8.62
CA ARG A 9 -8.30 -15.15 -9.96
C ARG A 9 -8.04 -13.85 -10.74
N ILE A 10 -7.17 -12.97 -10.24
CA ILE A 10 -6.81 -11.74 -10.97
C ILE A 10 -5.84 -12.10 -12.11
N LEU A 11 -6.19 -11.72 -13.34
CA LEU A 11 -5.71 -12.27 -14.61
C LEU A 11 -4.19 -12.14 -14.92
N SER A 12 -3.38 -11.44 -14.11
CA SER A 12 -1.92 -11.35 -14.38
C SER A 12 -1.03 -11.00 -13.17
N TYR A 13 -1.59 -10.83 -11.96
CA TYR A 13 -0.90 -10.33 -10.75
C TYR A 13 0.03 -9.12 -10.97
N GLY A 14 -0.20 -8.35 -12.04
CA GLY A 14 0.67 -7.26 -12.44
C GLY A 14 2.09 -7.68 -12.86
N ALA A 15 2.37 -8.96 -13.13
CA ALA A 15 3.67 -9.38 -13.66
C ALA A 15 3.82 -9.08 -15.16
N GLU A 16 2.72 -9.08 -15.90
CA GLU A 16 2.71 -8.68 -17.30
C GLU A 16 2.53 -7.17 -17.41
N LEU A 17 3.55 -6.53 -17.98
CA LEU A 17 3.53 -5.12 -18.34
C LEU A 17 3.16 -5.02 -19.81
N GLU A 18 2.23 -4.12 -20.13
CA GLU A 18 1.96 -3.68 -21.50
C GLU A 18 3.17 -2.89 -22.05
N SER A 19 3.30 -2.80 -23.37
CA SER A 19 4.47 -2.19 -24.03
C SER A 19 4.62 -0.69 -23.80
N ASP A 20 3.55 -0.01 -23.37
CA ASP A 20 3.52 1.41 -23.01
C ASP A 20 3.87 1.68 -21.54
N HIS A 21 4.06 0.63 -20.72
CA HIS A 21 4.43 0.78 -19.32
C HIS A 21 5.87 1.29 -19.19
N PRO A 22 6.16 2.32 -18.36
CA PRO A 22 7.51 2.90 -18.24
C PRO A 22 8.61 1.88 -17.90
N GLY A 23 8.28 0.87 -17.10
CA GLY A 23 9.17 -0.25 -16.77
C GLY A 23 9.11 -1.47 -17.70
N PHE A 24 8.48 -1.38 -18.88
CA PHE A 24 8.26 -2.56 -19.75
C PHE A 24 9.57 -3.24 -20.15
N THR A 25 10.60 -2.46 -20.47
CA THR A 25 11.93 -2.94 -20.90
C THR A 25 12.93 -3.08 -19.76
N ASP A 26 12.55 -2.72 -18.53
CA ASP A 26 13.44 -2.78 -17.37
C ASP A 26 13.37 -4.17 -16.70
N PRO A 27 14.41 -5.01 -16.83
CA PRO A 27 14.39 -6.36 -16.27
C PRO A 27 14.40 -6.38 -14.73
N ILE A 28 15.01 -5.38 -14.08
CA ILE A 28 15.07 -5.28 -12.62
C ILE A 28 13.68 -4.95 -12.08
N TYR A 29 13.03 -3.96 -12.68
CA TYR A 29 11.66 -3.58 -12.33
C TYR A 29 10.67 -4.74 -12.55
N ARG A 30 10.79 -5.48 -13.65
CA ARG A 30 9.98 -6.68 -13.93
C ARG A 30 10.19 -7.77 -12.89
N GLN A 31 11.43 -8.05 -12.51
CA GLN A 31 11.73 -9.02 -11.46
C GLN A 31 11.15 -8.58 -10.12
N ARG A 32 11.24 -7.28 -9.79
CA ARG A 32 10.65 -6.71 -8.57
C ARG A 32 9.13 -6.80 -8.55
N ARG A 33 8.46 -6.56 -9.69
CA ARG A 33 7.00 -6.78 -9.87
C ARG A 33 6.62 -8.25 -9.67
N LYS A 34 7.39 -9.18 -10.26
CA LYS A 34 7.19 -10.62 -10.06
C LYS A 34 7.33 -11.03 -8.59
N PHE A 35 8.32 -10.49 -7.88
CA PHE A 35 8.49 -10.72 -6.44
C PHE A 35 7.23 -10.33 -5.64
N PHE A 36 6.65 -9.16 -5.89
CA PHE A 36 5.40 -8.75 -5.24
C PHE A 36 4.20 -9.64 -5.63
N ALA A 37 4.11 -10.03 -6.91
CA ALA A 37 3.08 -10.94 -7.40
C ALA A 37 3.15 -12.30 -6.70
N ASP A 38 4.34 -12.88 -6.56
CA ASP A 38 4.55 -14.17 -5.91
C ASP A 38 4.19 -14.10 -4.41
N ILE A 39 4.44 -12.98 -3.73
CA ILE A 39 3.99 -12.78 -2.33
C ILE A 39 2.47 -12.76 -2.24
N ALA A 40 1.80 -11.99 -3.10
CA ALA A 40 0.35 -11.88 -3.09
C ALA A 40 -0.33 -13.22 -3.43
N PHE A 41 0.24 -13.99 -4.37
CA PHE A 41 -0.26 -15.31 -4.75
C PHE A 41 -0.24 -16.33 -3.60
N ASN A 42 0.82 -16.26 -2.78
CA ASN A 42 1.05 -17.23 -1.71
C ASN A 42 0.39 -16.85 -0.38
N TYR A 43 -0.05 -15.61 -0.22
CA TYR A 43 -0.75 -15.14 0.98
C TYR A 43 -2.09 -15.87 1.17
N LYS A 44 -2.40 -16.23 2.42
CA LYS A 44 -3.70 -16.78 2.80
C LYS A 44 -4.37 -15.93 3.88
N HIS A 45 -5.70 -15.85 3.79
CA HIS A 45 -6.48 -15.13 4.78
C HIS A 45 -6.21 -15.65 6.20
N GLY A 46 -5.93 -14.72 7.12
CA GLY A 46 -5.61 -15.00 8.52
C GLY A 46 -4.10 -15.06 8.80
N GLU A 47 -3.27 -15.17 7.77
CA GLU A 47 -1.82 -15.03 7.92
C GLU A 47 -1.42 -13.56 8.06
N LYS A 48 -0.22 -13.31 8.59
CA LYS A 48 0.36 -11.97 8.58
C LYS A 48 0.84 -11.63 7.17
N ILE A 49 0.58 -10.41 6.73
CA ILE A 49 1.11 -9.87 5.48
C ILE A 49 2.63 -9.72 5.65
N PRO A 50 3.45 -10.28 4.76
CA PRO A 50 4.91 -10.19 4.86
C PRO A 50 5.42 -8.75 4.86
N THR A 51 6.49 -8.50 5.61
CA THR A 51 7.23 -7.24 5.58
C THR A 51 8.15 -7.20 4.36
N ILE A 52 8.24 -6.03 3.74
CA ILE A 52 9.05 -5.79 2.55
C ILE A 52 10.16 -4.81 2.87
N ASP A 53 11.39 -5.19 2.56
CA ASP A 53 12.51 -4.26 2.48
C ASP A 53 12.47 -3.54 1.13
N TYR A 54 11.93 -2.32 1.15
CA TYR A 54 11.89 -1.45 -0.04
C TYR A 54 13.29 -0.91 -0.35
N THR A 55 13.59 -0.79 -1.64
CA THR A 55 14.87 -0.21 -2.08
C THR A 55 14.89 1.29 -1.85
N GLU A 56 16.07 1.88 -1.80
CA GLU A 56 16.24 3.34 -1.70
C GLU A 56 15.54 4.08 -2.85
N GLU A 57 15.53 3.50 -4.05
CA GLU A 57 14.85 4.06 -5.22
C GLU A 57 13.32 4.03 -5.06
N GLU A 58 12.77 2.94 -4.54
CA GLU A 58 11.33 2.81 -4.25
C GLU A 58 10.92 3.84 -3.18
N ILE A 59 11.70 3.96 -2.11
CA ILE A 59 11.46 4.94 -1.03
C ILE A 59 11.54 6.37 -1.55
N LYS A 60 12.53 6.68 -2.39
CA LYS A 60 12.67 8.01 -3.00
C LYS A 60 11.47 8.34 -3.90
N THR A 61 11.01 7.36 -4.68
CA THR A 61 9.82 7.50 -5.53
C THR A 61 8.59 7.81 -4.68
N TRP A 62 8.41 7.06 -3.59
CA TRP A 62 7.36 7.31 -2.62
C TRP A 62 7.43 8.72 -2.03
N GLY A 63 8.61 9.17 -1.60
CA GLY A 63 8.78 10.51 -1.00
C GLY A 63 8.38 11.65 -1.92
N VAL A 64 8.69 11.54 -3.21
CA VAL A 64 8.26 12.52 -4.22
C VAL A 64 6.72 12.60 -4.26
N VAL A 65 6.05 11.46 -4.38
CA VAL A 65 4.57 11.41 -4.44
C VAL A 65 3.94 11.89 -3.13
N PHE A 66 4.47 11.41 -1.99
CA PHE A 66 3.99 11.74 -0.66
C PHE A 66 4.00 13.26 -0.43
N ASN A 67 5.12 13.93 -0.73
CA ASN A 67 5.25 15.37 -0.56
C ASN A 67 4.35 16.16 -1.51
N SER A 68 4.30 15.76 -2.78
CA SER A 68 3.45 16.45 -3.76
C SER A 68 1.97 16.40 -3.37
N LEU A 69 1.47 15.24 -2.92
CA LEU A 69 0.06 15.08 -2.57
C LEU A 69 -0.28 15.64 -1.18
N THR A 70 0.61 15.51 -0.20
CA THR A 70 0.37 15.99 1.17
C THR A 70 0.13 17.50 1.22
N ASN A 71 0.77 18.25 0.33
CA ASN A 71 0.57 19.69 0.19
C ASN A 71 -0.85 20.07 -0.31
N LEU A 72 -1.56 19.14 -0.97
CA LEU A 72 -2.88 19.39 -1.56
C LEU A 72 -4.02 18.95 -0.62
N TYR A 73 -3.79 18.01 0.29
CA TYR A 73 -4.86 17.39 1.07
C TYR A 73 -5.68 18.37 1.91
N LYS A 74 -5.04 19.36 2.55
CA LYS A 74 -5.75 20.33 3.41
C LYS A 74 -6.86 21.09 2.69
N THR A 75 -6.71 21.29 1.38
CA THR A 75 -7.64 22.09 0.56
C THR A 75 -8.49 21.26 -0.38
N HIS A 76 -8.06 20.05 -0.74
CA HIS A 76 -8.72 19.23 -1.76
C HIS A 76 -9.27 17.90 -1.24
N ALA A 77 -8.74 17.37 -0.13
CA ALA A 77 -9.26 16.16 0.46
C ALA A 77 -10.45 16.48 1.39
N CYS A 78 -11.36 15.52 1.53
CA CYS A 78 -12.49 15.65 2.43
C CYS A 78 -12.05 15.71 3.91
N LYS A 79 -12.99 16.07 4.80
CA LYS A 79 -12.69 16.26 6.23
C LYS A 79 -12.23 14.96 6.89
N GLU A 80 -12.84 13.86 6.49
CA GLU A 80 -12.60 12.50 6.96
C GLU A 80 -11.17 12.07 6.67
N PHE A 81 -10.70 12.32 5.43
CA PHE A 81 -9.33 12.04 5.05
C PHE A 81 -8.36 12.87 5.88
N ASN A 82 -8.61 14.19 5.99
CA ASN A 82 -7.76 15.09 6.78
C ASN A 82 -7.75 14.76 8.28
N TYR A 83 -8.81 14.13 8.79
CA TYR A 83 -8.89 13.65 10.17
C TYR A 83 -8.05 12.38 10.39
N VAL A 84 -8.16 11.39 9.48
CA VAL A 84 -7.46 10.11 9.62
C VAL A 84 -5.98 10.18 9.22
N PHE A 85 -5.62 11.04 8.26
CA PHE A 85 -4.26 11.10 7.71
C PHE A 85 -3.17 11.35 8.77
N PRO A 86 -3.31 12.29 9.73
CA PRO A 86 -2.35 12.43 10.84
C PRO A 86 -2.19 11.16 11.68
N LEU A 87 -3.27 10.39 11.89
CA LEU A 87 -3.23 9.14 12.64
C LEU A 87 -2.42 8.07 11.87
N LEU A 88 -2.53 8.05 10.54
CA LEU A 88 -1.71 7.17 9.70
C LEU A 88 -0.22 7.55 9.73
N ILE A 89 0.11 8.84 9.80
CA ILE A 89 1.50 9.29 10.00
C ILE A 89 2.04 8.77 11.32
N GLU A 90 1.30 8.97 12.41
CA GLU A 90 1.72 8.61 13.76
C GLU A 90 1.80 7.09 13.99
N ASN A 91 0.80 6.34 13.52
CA ASN A 91 0.63 4.92 13.88
C ASN A 91 1.09 3.94 12.80
N CYS A 92 1.13 4.36 11.53
CA CYS A 92 1.46 3.49 10.40
C CYS A 92 2.77 3.88 9.71
N GLY A 93 3.44 4.95 10.16
CA GLY A 93 4.73 5.39 9.62
C GLY A 93 4.62 6.03 8.24
N TYR A 94 3.50 6.65 7.90
CA TYR A 94 3.37 7.44 6.66
C TYR A 94 4.31 8.65 6.73
N ARG A 95 5.47 8.56 6.06
CA ARG A 95 6.49 9.61 5.99
C ARG A 95 7.16 9.59 4.63
N GLU A 96 7.76 10.70 4.21
CA GLU A 96 8.39 10.82 2.89
C GLU A 96 9.51 9.80 2.63
N ASP A 97 10.18 9.34 3.67
CA ASP A 97 11.34 8.43 3.63
C ASP A 97 10.99 7.02 4.10
N ASN A 98 9.71 6.69 4.24
CA ASN A 98 9.27 5.38 4.70
C ASN A 98 7.96 4.96 4.02
N ILE A 99 8.01 3.85 3.27
CA ILE A 99 6.81 3.22 2.72
C ILE A 99 6.15 2.39 3.84
N PRO A 100 4.89 2.69 4.22
CA PRO A 100 4.16 1.95 5.25
C PRO A 100 4.00 0.46 4.90
N GLN A 101 4.18 -0.41 5.88
CA GLN A 101 3.96 -1.85 5.70
C GLN A 101 2.47 -2.19 5.81
N LEU A 102 1.98 -3.01 4.88
CA LEU A 102 0.55 -3.35 4.81
C LEU A 102 0.02 -4.03 6.08
N GLN A 103 0.84 -4.83 6.77
CA GLN A 103 0.44 -5.45 8.04
C GLN A 103 0.15 -4.38 9.11
N GLY A 104 1.02 -3.38 9.26
CA GLY A 104 0.81 -2.29 10.22
C GLY A 104 -0.43 -1.46 9.91
N VAL A 105 -0.66 -1.18 8.62
CA VAL A 105 -1.89 -0.49 8.16
C VAL A 105 -3.13 -1.34 8.43
N SER A 106 -3.08 -2.65 8.16
CA SER A 106 -4.20 -3.56 8.43
C SER A 106 -4.57 -3.60 9.91
N ASP A 107 -3.57 -3.69 10.79
CA ASP A 107 -3.78 -3.74 12.23
C ASP A 107 -4.34 -2.42 12.76
N PHE A 108 -3.85 -1.28 12.26
CA PHE A 108 -4.41 0.04 12.59
C PHE A 108 -5.88 0.16 12.17
N LEU A 109 -6.21 -0.21 10.93
CA LEU A 109 -7.58 -0.10 10.41
C LEU A 109 -8.55 -0.99 11.20
N LYS A 110 -8.15 -2.23 11.53
CA LYS A 110 -8.94 -3.10 12.42
C LYS A 110 -9.17 -2.45 13.78
N LYS A 111 -8.10 -1.93 14.39
CA LYS A 111 -8.19 -1.26 15.70
C LYS A 111 -9.14 -0.06 15.66
N VAL A 112 -9.02 0.83 14.67
CA VAL A 112 -9.87 2.03 14.56
C VAL A 112 -11.34 1.64 14.39
N ASN A 113 -11.61 0.60 13.58
CA ASN A 113 -12.97 0.12 13.35
C ASN A 113 -13.56 -0.57 14.59
N ASP A 114 -12.76 -1.36 15.31
CA ASP A 114 -13.18 -2.11 16.50
C ASP A 114 -13.34 -1.23 17.74
N SER A 115 -12.56 -0.15 17.84
CA SER A 115 -12.60 0.77 18.99
C SER A 115 -13.76 1.76 18.95
N GLY A 116 -14.69 1.61 17.98
CA GLY A 116 -15.91 2.39 17.92
C GLY A 116 -15.67 3.90 17.82
N HIS A 117 -14.48 4.32 17.36
CA HIS A 117 -14.27 5.69 16.92
C HIS A 117 -15.17 5.88 15.71
N ALA A 118 -16.40 6.32 15.97
CA ALA A 118 -17.23 6.90 14.96
C ALA A 118 -16.40 8.02 14.34
N ILE A 119 -15.91 7.79 13.12
CA ILE A 119 -15.27 8.82 12.29
C ILE A 119 -16.31 9.94 12.00
N PHE A 120 -17.55 9.77 12.44
CA PHE A 120 -18.69 10.66 12.30
C PHE A 120 -19.62 10.56 13.52
N GLU A 121 -19.48 11.50 14.45
CA GLU A 121 -20.65 12.18 15.04
C GLU A 121 -20.64 13.64 14.57
#